data_AF-A0A8K1CXV1-F1
#
_entry.id   AF-A0A8K1CXV1-F1
#
_cell.length_a   1.000
_cell.length_b   1.000
_cell.length_c   1.000
_cell.angle_alpha   90.00
_cell.angle_beta   90.00
_cell.angle_gamma   90.00
#
_symmetry.space_group_name_H-M   'P 1'
#
loop_
_entity.id
_entity.type
_entity.pdbx_description
1 polymer ?
#
loop_
_entity_poly.entity_id
_entity_poly.type
_entity_poly.pdbx_seq_one_letter_code
_entity_poly.pdbx_strand_id
1 'polypeptide(L)'
;MASSKVEDFVKNWGGKQEPSIGERIKNAFKPQQPLRYRLVMANYRLRTMVSRLDVYISRLQERDRMLFEKVVEAQMSKDTARAAMYANEIAEIRKISKQLITTQIALEQVQLRLETITELGDVFNSLIPVLGVIREL
;
A
#
# COMPACT_ATOMS: atom_id res chain seq x y z
N MET A 1 8.99 -23.27 24.17
CA MET A 1 8.46 -21.94 23.82
C MET A 1 8.57 -21.58 22.33
N ALA A 2 9.61 -22.00 21.58
CA ALA A 2 9.72 -21.68 20.15
C ALA A 2 8.68 -22.42 19.27
N SER A 3 8.31 -23.66 19.61
CA SER A 3 7.34 -24.46 18.83
C SER A 3 5.93 -23.85 18.78
N SER A 4 5.42 -23.40 19.93
CA SER A 4 4.05 -22.90 20.02
C SER A 4 3.83 -21.65 19.17
N LYS A 5 4.84 -20.77 19.07
CA LYS A 5 4.78 -19.57 18.22
C LYS A 5 4.73 -19.90 16.72
N VAL A 6 5.40 -20.97 16.30
CA VAL A 6 5.38 -21.44 14.90
C VAL A 6 4.01 -22.06 14.58
N GLU A 7 3.48 -22.90 15.47
CA GLU A 7 2.16 -23.51 15.31
C GLU A 7 1.03 -22.47 15.25
N ASP A 8 1.07 -21.45 16.12
CA ASP A 8 0.13 -20.33 16.10
C ASP A 8 0.23 -19.51 14.80
N PHE A 9 1.43 -19.34 14.25
CA PHE A 9 1.63 -18.65 12.97
C PHE A 9 0.97 -19.41 11.82
N VAL A 10 1.16 -20.73 11.72
CA VAL A 10 0.57 -21.57 10.66
C VAL A 10 -0.94 -21.53 10.66
N LYS A 11 -1.52 -21.71 11.85
CA LYS A 11 -2.96 -21.68 12.06
C LYS A 11 -3.56 -20.36 11.55
N ASN A 12 -2.83 -19.27 11.72
CA ASN A 12 -3.24 -17.94 11.29
C ASN A 12 -2.84 -17.62 9.84
N TRP A 13 -1.88 -18.33 9.23
CA TRP A 13 -1.38 -18.13 7.87
C TRP A 13 -2.41 -18.55 6.81
N GLY A 14 -2.86 -19.80 6.87
CA GLY A 14 -3.81 -20.41 5.92
C GLY A 14 -5.27 -20.43 6.36
N GLY A 15 -5.56 -20.18 7.65
CA GLY A 15 -6.88 -20.35 8.24
C GLY A 15 -7.17 -21.81 8.64
N LYS A 16 -8.07 -22.03 9.62
CA LYS A 16 -8.44 -23.38 10.09
C LYS A 16 -9.19 -24.18 9.00
N GLN A 17 -8.94 -25.49 8.92
CA GLN A 17 -9.88 -26.45 8.31
C GLN A 17 -11.12 -26.58 9.22
N GLU A 18 -12.30 -26.26 8.65
CA GLU A 18 -13.71 -26.32 9.12
C GLU A 18 -14.06 -26.19 10.63
N PRO A 19 -14.93 -25.22 11.00
CA PRO A 19 -15.45 -25.11 12.36
C PRO A 19 -16.71 -25.96 12.60
N SER A 20 -16.74 -26.67 13.74
CA SER A 20 -17.93 -27.30 14.31
C SER A 20 -19.04 -26.26 14.56
N ILE A 21 -20.31 -26.68 14.41
CA ILE A 21 -21.51 -25.82 14.46
C ILE A 21 -21.56 -24.93 15.72
N GLY A 22 -21.06 -25.41 16.86
CA GLY A 22 -20.97 -24.64 18.12
C GLY A 22 -19.97 -23.48 18.10
N GLU A 23 -18.90 -23.56 17.29
CA GLU A 23 -17.94 -22.47 17.11
C GLU A 23 -18.51 -21.34 16.22
N ARG A 24 -19.46 -21.63 15.32
CA ARG A 24 -20.07 -20.62 14.42
C ARG A 24 -20.81 -19.52 15.18
N ILE A 25 -21.42 -19.85 16.32
CA ILE A 25 -22.20 -18.89 17.13
C ILE A 25 -21.27 -17.99 17.98
N LYS A 26 -20.14 -18.53 18.46
CA LYS A 26 -19.12 -17.74 19.19
C LYS A 26 -18.23 -16.90 18.25
N ASN A 27 -18.08 -17.32 16.99
CA ASN A 27 -17.26 -16.65 15.98
C ASN A 27 -17.94 -15.46 15.28
N ALA A 28 -19.21 -15.15 15.58
CA ALA A 28 -19.92 -13.99 15.03
C ALA A 28 -19.24 -12.64 15.37
N PHE A 29 -18.31 -12.62 16.34
CA PHE A 29 -17.57 -11.42 16.75
C PHE A 29 -16.11 -11.31 16.26
N LYS A 30 -15.60 -12.24 15.43
CA LYS A 30 -14.44 -12.07 14.50
C LYS A 30 -13.94 -13.42 13.97
N PRO A 31 -14.23 -13.81 12.71
CA PRO A 31 -13.24 -14.53 11.92
C PRO A 31 -12.26 -13.48 11.39
N GLN A 32 -11.12 -13.27 12.06
CA GLN A 32 -10.04 -12.53 11.40
C GLN A 32 -9.64 -13.34 10.16
N GLN A 33 -9.80 -12.74 8.97
CA GLN A 33 -9.36 -13.36 7.72
C GLN A 33 -7.90 -13.85 7.86
N PRO A 34 -7.54 -14.98 7.23
CA PRO A 34 -6.18 -15.51 7.31
C PRO A 34 -5.13 -14.44 6.96
N LEU A 35 -3.97 -14.50 7.59
CA LEU A 35 -2.92 -13.50 7.42
C LEU A 35 -2.53 -13.36 5.94
N ARG A 36 -2.40 -14.48 5.22
CA ARG A 36 -2.12 -14.49 3.78
C ARG A 36 -3.16 -13.71 2.98
N TYR A 37 -4.45 -13.90 3.27
CA TYR A 37 -5.53 -13.15 2.61
C TYR A 37 -5.42 -11.65 2.86
N ARG A 38 -5.13 -11.25 4.11
CA ARG A 38 -4.97 -9.83 4.46
C ARG A 38 -3.77 -9.19 3.76
N LEU A 39 -2.67 -9.93 3.60
CA LEU A 39 -1.48 -9.47 2.86
C LEU A 39 -1.80 -9.24 1.37
N VAL A 40 -2.48 -10.19 0.73
CA VAL A 40 -2.91 -10.04 -0.68
C VAL A 40 -3.85 -8.84 -0.84
N MET A 41 -4.83 -8.70 0.05
CA MET A 41 -5.76 -7.57 0.03
C MET A 41 -5.06 -6.23 0.26
N ALA A 42 -4.06 -6.19 1.16
CA ALA A 42 -3.25 -5.01 1.38
C ALA A 42 -2.43 -4.64 0.14
N ASN A 43 -1.76 -5.61 -0.50
CA ASN A 43 -1.00 -5.39 -1.74
C ASN A 43 -1.91 -4.84 -2.86
N TYR A 44 -3.09 -5.43 -3.06
CA TYR A 44 -4.09 -4.93 -4.02
C TYR A 44 -4.51 -3.47 -3.76
N ARG A 45 -4.79 -3.14 -2.49
CA ARG A 45 -5.16 -1.78 -2.09
C ARG A 45 -4.02 -0.79 -2.30
N LEU A 46 -2.79 -1.17 -1.98
CA LEU A 46 -1.60 -0.34 -2.21
C LEU A 46 -1.41 -0.05 -3.70
N ARG A 47 -1.47 -1.07 -4.57
CA ARG A 47 -1.39 -0.90 -6.03
C ARG A 47 -2.47 0.04 -6.57
N THR A 48 -3.70 -0.10 -6.07
CA THR A 48 -4.81 0.78 -6.44
C THR A 48 -4.53 2.23 -6.04
N MET A 49 -3.98 2.45 -4.83
CA MET A 49 -3.64 3.79 -4.35
C MET A 49 -2.49 4.42 -5.13
N VAL A 50 -1.45 3.65 -5.46
CA VAL A 50 -0.34 4.09 -6.33
C VAL A 50 -0.88 4.57 -7.68
N SER A 51 -1.70 3.76 -8.35
CA SER A 51 -2.30 4.14 -9.64
C SER A 51 -3.18 5.40 -9.54
N ARG A 52 -3.89 5.59 -8.43
CA ARG A 52 -4.65 6.84 -8.19
C ARG A 52 -3.71 8.03 -8.05
N LEU A 53 -2.61 7.90 -7.31
CA LEU A 53 -1.62 8.97 -7.15
C LEU A 53 -1.02 9.37 -8.50
N ASP A 54 -0.73 8.42 -9.39
CA ASP A 54 -0.24 8.71 -10.75
C ASP A 54 -1.20 9.62 -11.52
N VAL A 55 -2.50 9.31 -11.47
CA VAL A 55 -3.54 10.11 -12.13
C VAL A 55 -3.60 11.52 -11.52
N TYR A 56 -3.52 11.65 -10.20
CA TYR A 56 -3.51 12.95 -9.53
C TYR A 56 -2.26 13.78 -9.87
N ILE A 57 -1.08 13.17 -9.86
CA ILE A 57 0.18 13.82 -10.22
C ILE A 57 0.13 14.31 -11.67
N SER A 58 -0.36 13.48 -12.59
CA SER A 58 -0.51 13.84 -14.00
C SER A 58 -1.45 15.04 -14.20
N ARG A 59 -2.57 15.09 -13.46
CA ARG A 59 -3.50 16.23 -13.48
C ARG A 59 -2.88 17.51 -12.93
N LEU A 60 -2.08 17.40 -11.87
CA LEU A 60 -1.36 18.56 -11.31
C LEU A 60 -0.31 19.09 -12.29
N GLN A 61 0.42 18.20 -12.97
CA GLN A 61 1.38 18.60 -14.02
C GLN A 61 0.70 19.29 -15.20
N GLU A 62 -0.47 18.80 -15.61
CA GLU A 62 -1.25 19.47 -16.66
C GLU A 62 -1.73 20.86 -16.22
N ARG A 63 -2.16 20.98 -14.96
CA ARG A 63 -2.56 22.28 -14.39
C ARG A 63 -1.38 23.25 -14.26
N ASP A 64 -0.18 22.78 -13.91
CA ASP A 64 1.05 23.58 -13.93
C ASP A 64 1.29 24.16 -15.32
N ARG A 65 1.26 23.31 -16.37
CA ARG A 65 1.42 23.75 -17.77
C ARG A 65 0.42 24.81 -18.19
N MET A 66 -0.87 24.58 -17.92
CA MET A 66 -1.92 25.57 -18.26
C MET A 66 -1.74 26.91 -17.53
N LEU A 67 -1.30 26.89 -16.26
CA LEU A 67 -1.04 28.12 -15.52
C LEU A 67 0.23 28.82 -16.01
N PHE A 68 1.23 28.06 -16.44
CA PHE A 68 2.45 28.61 -17.02
C PHE A 68 2.15 29.39 -18.30
N GLU A 69 1.30 28.86 -19.18
CA GLU A 69 0.84 29.59 -20.38
C GLU A 69 0.16 30.93 -20.01
N LYS A 70 -0.67 30.93 -18.96
CA LYS A 70 -1.30 32.16 -18.44
C LYS A 70 -0.31 33.15 -17.83
N VAL A 71 0.77 32.67 -17.21
CA VAL A 71 1.87 33.53 -16.76
C VAL A 71 2.49 34.23 -17.96
N VAL A 72 2.78 33.51 -19.04
CA VAL A 72 3.36 34.08 -20.27
C VAL A 72 2.43 35.13 -20.88
N GLU A 73 1.15 34.82 -21.02
CA GLU A 73 0.15 35.75 -21.56
C GLU A 73 0.05 37.05 -20.71
N ALA A 74 -0.09 36.92 -19.39
CA ALA A 74 -0.14 38.05 -18.48
C ALA A 74 1.16 38.89 -18.53
N GLN A 75 2.31 38.24 -18.67
CA GLN A 75 3.59 38.93 -18.82
C GLN A 75 3.68 39.72 -20.13
N MET A 76 3.19 39.15 -21.24
CA MET A 76 3.14 39.82 -22.54
C MET A 76 2.21 41.04 -22.52
N SER A 77 1.10 40.97 -21.79
CA SER A 77 0.18 42.09 -21.60
C SER A 77 0.64 43.11 -20.54
N LYS A 78 1.86 42.94 -19.99
CA LYS A 78 2.42 43.74 -18.88
C LYS A 78 1.56 43.75 -17.61
N ASP A 79 0.75 42.71 -17.43
CA ASP A 79 -0.05 42.50 -16.22
C ASP A 79 0.75 41.69 -15.19
N THR A 80 1.61 42.40 -14.48
CA THR A 80 2.51 41.80 -13.49
C THR A 80 1.76 41.21 -12.29
N ALA A 81 0.59 41.75 -11.95
CA ALA A 81 -0.22 41.26 -10.83
C ALA A 81 -0.79 39.87 -11.12
N ARG A 82 -1.39 39.66 -12.31
CA ARG A 82 -1.90 38.34 -12.70
C ARG A 82 -0.78 37.34 -12.94
N ALA A 83 0.33 37.77 -13.55
CA ALA A 83 1.51 36.91 -13.74
C ALA A 83 2.04 36.38 -12.40
N ALA A 84 2.18 37.25 -11.40
CA ALA A 84 2.63 36.86 -10.05
C ALA A 84 1.63 35.90 -9.36
N MET A 85 0.32 36.18 -9.47
CA MET A 85 -0.72 35.32 -8.90
C MET A 85 -0.67 33.90 -9.48
N TYR A 86 -0.58 33.76 -10.81
CA TYR A 86 -0.49 32.43 -11.44
C TYR A 86 0.83 31.72 -11.11
N ALA A 87 1.94 32.45 -11.03
CA ALA A 87 3.24 31.88 -10.64
C ALA A 87 3.24 31.32 -9.20
N ASN A 88 2.56 31.99 -8.27
CA ASN A 88 2.40 31.50 -6.90
C ASN A 88 1.60 30.19 -6.85
N GLU A 89 0.53 30.08 -7.64
CA GLU A 89 -0.26 28.84 -7.73
C GLU A 89 0.57 27.67 -8.29
N ILE A 90 1.42 27.94 -9.29
CA ILE A 90 2.36 26.94 -9.82
C ILE A 90 3.30 26.43 -8.71
N ALA A 91 3.83 27.32 -7.88
CA ALA A 91 4.72 26.94 -6.78
C ALA A 91 4.02 26.00 -5.78
N GLU A 92 2.77 26.28 -5.42
CA GLU A 92 2.00 25.40 -4.54
C GLU A 92 1.65 24.06 -5.22
N ILE A 93 1.29 24.06 -6.51
CA ILE A 93 1.05 22.82 -7.28
C ILE A 93 2.30 21.93 -7.28
N ARG A 94 3.48 22.49 -7.49
CA ARG A 94 4.75 21.74 -7.49
C ARG A 94 5.06 21.16 -6.12
N LYS A 95 4.80 21.92 -5.06
CA LYS A 95 4.95 21.45 -3.68
C LYS A 95 4.04 20.28 -3.36
N ILE A 96 2.75 20.36 -3.72
CA ILE A 96 1.80 19.26 -3.56
C ILE A 96 2.23 18.04 -4.40
N SER A 97 2.62 18.25 -5.66
CA SER A 97 3.08 17.17 -6.54
C SER A 97 4.27 16.42 -5.95
N LYS A 98 5.25 17.13 -5.37
CA LYS A 98 6.39 16.52 -4.68
C LYS A 98 5.97 15.67 -3.47
N GLN A 99 4.99 16.12 -2.69
CA GLN A 99 4.45 15.36 -1.56
C GLN A 99 3.75 14.08 -2.02
N LEU A 100 2.98 14.14 -3.11
CA LEU A 100 2.32 12.96 -3.68
C LEU A 100 3.32 11.94 -4.23
N ILE A 101 4.36 12.39 -4.94
CA ILE A 101 5.44 11.51 -5.43
C ILE A 101 6.15 10.83 -4.25
N THR A 102 6.45 11.59 -3.18
CA THR A 102 7.07 11.02 -1.97
C THR A 102 6.17 9.95 -1.33
N THR A 103 4.86 10.20 -1.29
CA THR A 103 3.87 9.25 -0.77
C THR A 103 3.79 8.00 -1.63
N GLN A 104 3.82 8.14 -2.95
CA GLN A 104 3.83 7.02 -3.90
C GLN A 104 5.03 6.09 -3.64
N ILE A 105 6.24 6.64 -3.54
CA ILE A 105 7.46 5.88 -3.25
C ILE A 105 7.33 5.14 -1.90
N ALA A 106 6.77 5.79 -0.89
CA ALA A 106 6.55 5.14 0.41
C ALA A 106 5.56 3.96 0.33
N LEU A 107 4.49 4.08 -0.46
CA LEU A 107 3.53 2.98 -0.67
C LEU A 107 4.17 1.81 -1.43
N GLU A 108 4.97 2.10 -2.46
CA GLU A 108 5.74 1.09 -3.20
C GLU A 108 6.73 0.37 -2.27
N GLN A 109 7.41 1.10 -1.40
CA GLN A 109 8.31 0.51 -0.41
C GLN A 109 7.58 -0.43 0.55
N VAL A 110 6.37 -0.05 1.00
CA VAL A 110 5.55 -0.93 1.85
C VAL A 110 5.14 -2.18 1.07
N GLN A 111 4.76 -2.04 -0.20
CA GLN A 111 4.39 -3.16 -1.04
C GLN A 111 5.52 -4.19 -1.17
N LEU A 112 6.75 -3.74 -1.43
CA LEU A 112 7.93 -4.61 -1.48
C LEU A 112 8.15 -5.36 -0.16
N ARG A 113 7.99 -4.68 0.99
CA ARG A 113 8.12 -5.33 2.30
C ARG A 113 7.04 -6.39 2.54
N LEU A 114 5.80 -6.15 2.09
CA LEU A 114 4.72 -7.13 2.19
C LEU A 114 4.98 -8.35 1.30
N GLU A 115 5.59 -8.17 0.14
CA GLU A 115 6.01 -9.26 -0.74
C GLU A 115 7.06 -10.14 -0.05
N THR A 116 8.11 -9.55 0.55
CA THR A 116 9.10 -10.29 1.35
C THR A 116 8.46 -11.03 2.54
N ILE A 117 7.52 -10.40 3.27
CA ILE A 117 6.80 -11.07 4.37
C ILE A 117 5.98 -12.25 3.84
N THR A 118 5.43 -12.13 2.64
CA THR A 118 4.65 -13.20 2.00
C THR A 118 5.53 -14.39 1.65
N GLU A 119 6.68 -14.15 1.03
CA GLU A 119 7.67 -15.18 0.70
C GLU A 119 8.19 -15.89 1.95
N LEU A 120 8.53 -15.15 3.00
CA LEU A 120 8.96 -15.74 4.27
C LEU A 120 7.87 -16.63 4.87
N GLY A 121 6.61 -16.18 4.89
CA GLY A 121 5.51 -16.97 5.41
C GLY A 121 5.30 -18.28 4.65
N ASP A 122 5.46 -18.25 3.33
CA ASP A 122 5.38 -19.46 2.49
C ASP A 122 6.56 -20.41 2.74
N VAL A 123 7.78 -19.90 2.91
CA VAL A 123 8.95 -20.70 3.31
C VAL A 123 8.72 -21.34 4.68
N PHE A 124 8.29 -20.59 5.69
CA PHE A 124 8.00 -21.13 7.02
C PHE A 124 6.97 -22.25 6.95
N ASN A 125 5.89 -22.05 6.19
CA ASN A 125 4.86 -23.07 5.99
C ASN A 125 5.41 -24.35 5.35
N SER A 126 6.42 -24.25 4.47
CA SER A 126 7.07 -25.40 3.84
C SER A 126 8.08 -26.14 4.74
N LEU A 127 8.73 -25.43 5.68
CA LEU A 127 9.75 -26.01 6.57
C LEU A 127 9.17 -26.81 7.73
N ILE A 128 7.92 -26.56 8.10
CA ILE A 128 7.30 -27.15 9.30
C ILE A 128 7.22 -28.67 9.30
N PRO A 129 6.77 -29.34 8.22
CA PRO A 129 6.77 -30.81 8.17
C PRO A 129 8.18 -31.39 8.38
N VAL A 130 9.21 -30.74 7.84
CA VAL A 130 10.62 -31.16 7.98
C VAL A 130 11.09 -31.03 9.42
N LEU A 131 10.72 -29.95 10.11
CA LEU A 131 11.02 -29.76 11.54
C LEU A 131 10.33 -30.78 12.44
N GLY A 132 9.15 -31.29 12.04
CA GLY A 132 8.43 -32.35 12.75
C GLY A 132 9.23 -33.66 12.74
N VAL A 133 9.68 -34.09 11.56
CA VAL A 133 10.46 -35.32 11.38
C VAL A 133 11.77 -35.30 12.18
N ILE A 134 12.48 -34.15 12.22
CA ILE A 134 13.74 -34.02 12.98
C ILE A 134 13.53 -34.18 14.49
N ARG A 135 12.35 -33.83 15.03
CA ARG A 135 12.07 -33.96 16.48
C ARG A 135 11.65 -35.36 16.89
N GLU A 136 11.25 -36.19 15.93
CA GLU A 136 10.89 -37.60 16.15
C GLU A 136 12.12 -38.53 16.10
N LEU A 137 13.27 -37.99 15.70
CA LEU A 137 14.60 -38.62 15.74
C LEU A 137 15.33 -38.27 17.04
#